data_AF-A0A7K3H2D6-F1
#
_entry.id   AF-A0A7K3H2D6-F1
#
_cell.length_a   1.000
_cell.length_b   1.000
_cell.length_c   1.000
_cell.angle_alpha   90.00
_cell.angle_beta   90.00
_cell.angle_gamma   90.00
#
_symmetry.space_group_name_H-M   'P 1'
#
loop_
_entity.id
_entity.type
_entity.pdbx_description
1 polymer ?
#
loop_
_entity_poly.entity_id
_entity_poly.type
_entity_poly.pdbx_seq_one_letter_code
_entity_poly.pdbx_strand_id
1 'polypeptide(L)'
;RDPLSRAACAGLGRVCRLLLRGCRVHAAEMERGVASAAAERAQAVDYGLRIAAQEQVGLAYAGWDRLLTRVALPAWRMGRWPSRLDVGVVAALTELSRRDRLAEGFASRLGERPACDLLEEPGAMDEAVSLLTARLFHGGPETGPDWSPVDWDEYPEEVVDRTWRTDAARLHRVLDTLGVRRAADGAAPGTEGPTLARVLDHLTTDTTTPADDHRDAPFPEAAPTAPAARVDPETDPHPVATGPAHTEDDDDLAGTTTRGAALAAGLSAQLAREETAAQPTGAGAAATPSAAVGPDAALWDDRALPLLPLQPPRTGREILTAHITAMVCCAAMDTAGAAPGLDWLDGPSLLFDGARAADLAPSVLSLVESGDPGPLRAWMTDLGIRPEKPVRLV
;
A
#
# COMPACT_ATOMS: atom_id res chain seq x y z
N ARG A 1 -82.52 -0.76 3.00
CA ARG A 1 -81.40 -1.61 2.50
C ARG A 1 -81.63 -3.01 3.02
N ASP A 2 -81.93 -3.93 2.10
CA ASP A 2 -82.63 -5.20 2.36
C ASP A 2 -81.74 -6.26 3.04
N PRO A 3 -82.16 -6.90 4.15
CA PRO A 3 -81.40 -7.96 4.81
C PRO A 3 -81.20 -9.20 3.93
N LEU A 4 -82.14 -9.47 3.01
CA LEU A 4 -82.08 -10.61 2.09
C LEU A 4 -80.96 -10.48 1.06
N SER A 5 -80.72 -9.27 0.54
CA SER A 5 -79.61 -9.02 -0.38
C SER A 5 -78.24 -9.17 0.31
N ARG A 6 -78.14 -8.79 1.59
CA ARG A 6 -76.92 -9.04 2.39
C ARG A 6 -76.66 -10.52 2.62
N ALA A 7 -77.71 -11.30 2.90
CA ALA A 7 -77.58 -12.75 3.09
C ALA A 7 -77.17 -13.45 1.78
N ALA A 8 -77.75 -13.05 0.65
CA ALA A 8 -77.38 -13.56 -0.68
C ALA A 8 -75.92 -13.21 -1.04
N CYS A 9 -75.49 -11.96 -0.85
CA CYS A 9 -74.09 -11.55 -1.06
C CYS A 9 -73.13 -12.27 -0.11
N ALA A 10 -73.53 -12.51 1.14
CA ALA A 10 -72.72 -13.27 2.10
C ALA A 10 -72.58 -14.74 1.70
N GLY A 11 -73.65 -15.35 1.18
CA GLY A 11 -73.63 -16.70 0.61
C GLY A 11 -72.71 -16.81 -0.60
N LEU A 12 -72.85 -15.90 -1.57
CA LEU A 12 -71.96 -15.80 -2.73
C LEU A 12 -70.50 -15.64 -2.29
N GLY A 13 -70.23 -14.75 -1.32
CA GLY A 13 -68.91 -14.56 -0.76
C GLY A 13 -68.34 -15.78 -0.02
N ARG A 14 -69.18 -16.67 0.54
CA ARG A 14 -68.72 -17.96 1.09
C ARG A 14 -68.37 -18.94 -0.02
N VAL A 15 -69.18 -19.01 -1.07
CA VAL A 15 -68.91 -19.87 -2.24
C VAL A 15 -67.65 -19.43 -2.96
N CYS A 16 -67.48 -18.13 -3.24
CA CYS A 16 -66.24 -17.60 -3.82
C CYS A 16 -65.02 -17.91 -2.95
N ARG A 17 -65.12 -17.79 -1.62
CA ARG A 17 -64.01 -18.14 -0.70
C ARG A 17 -63.71 -19.64 -0.68
N LEU A 18 -64.71 -20.50 -0.80
CA LEU A 18 -64.51 -21.95 -0.92
C LEU A 18 -63.82 -22.32 -2.23
N LEU A 19 -64.27 -21.74 -3.35
CA LEU A 19 -63.65 -21.94 -4.67
C LEU A 19 -62.21 -21.44 -4.68
N LEU A 20 -61.96 -20.23 -4.17
CA LEU A 20 -60.60 -19.68 -4.04
C LEU A 20 -59.73 -20.55 -3.13
N ARG A 21 -60.26 -21.11 -2.04
CA ARG A 21 -59.53 -22.06 -1.17
C ARG A 21 -59.20 -23.37 -1.90
N GLY A 22 -60.11 -23.89 -2.72
CA GLY A 22 -59.85 -25.08 -3.55
C GLY A 22 -58.80 -24.86 -4.63
N CYS A 23 -58.74 -23.64 -5.19
CA CYS A 23 -57.73 -23.26 -6.18
C CYS A 23 -56.34 -22.99 -5.59
N ARG A 24 -56.19 -22.82 -4.26
CA ARG A 24 -54.89 -22.49 -3.62
C ARG A 24 -53.79 -23.50 -3.93
N VAL A 25 -54.12 -24.79 -3.98
CA VAL A 25 -53.15 -25.85 -4.26
C VAL A 25 -52.61 -25.70 -5.69
N HIS A 26 -53.50 -25.55 -6.67
CA HIS A 26 -53.16 -25.35 -8.06
C HIS A 26 -52.38 -24.05 -8.30
N ALA A 27 -52.74 -22.95 -7.61
CA ALA A 27 -51.99 -21.70 -7.66
C ALA A 27 -50.58 -21.86 -7.09
N ALA A 28 -50.43 -22.54 -5.94
CA ALA A 28 -49.12 -22.80 -5.35
C ALA A 28 -48.25 -23.75 -6.18
N GLU A 29 -48.86 -24.69 -6.91
CA GLU A 29 -48.17 -25.56 -7.88
C GLU A 29 -47.74 -24.78 -9.12
N MET A 30 -48.58 -23.87 -9.61
CA MET A 30 -48.22 -22.96 -10.71
C MET A 30 -47.10 -22.01 -10.30
N GLU A 31 -47.13 -21.44 -9.10
CA GLU A 31 -46.05 -20.61 -8.56
C GLU A 31 -44.74 -21.40 -8.43
N ARG A 32 -44.80 -22.64 -7.93
CA ARG A 32 -43.62 -23.53 -7.88
C ARG A 32 -43.09 -23.88 -9.27
N GLY A 33 -43.97 -24.12 -10.25
CA GLY A 33 -43.58 -24.39 -11.63
C GLY A 33 -43.01 -23.16 -12.35
N VAL A 34 -43.54 -21.97 -12.07
CA VAL A 34 -42.98 -20.71 -12.57
C VAL A 34 -41.63 -20.43 -11.93
N ALA A 35 -41.49 -20.65 -10.62
CA ALA A 35 -40.23 -20.50 -9.91
C ALA A 35 -39.18 -21.51 -10.40
N SER A 36 -39.54 -22.77 -10.64
CA SER A 36 -38.62 -23.78 -11.19
C SER A 36 -38.22 -23.44 -12.63
N ALA A 37 -39.16 -23.03 -13.48
CA ALA A 37 -38.86 -22.63 -14.86
C ALA A 37 -38.04 -21.33 -14.91
N ALA A 38 -38.28 -20.39 -13.99
CA ALA A 38 -37.48 -19.19 -13.85
C ALA A 38 -36.07 -19.53 -13.33
N ALA A 39 -35.94 -20.46 -12.37
CA ALA A 39 -34.66 -20.95 -11.88
C ALA A 39 -33.87 -21.70 -12.95
N GLU A 40 -34.50 -22.57 -13.75
CA GLU A 40 -33.88 -23.25 -14.89
C GLU A 40 -33.43 -22.26 -15.97
N ARG A 41 -34.26 -21.25 -16.30
CA ARG A 41 -33.86 -20.17 -17.22
C ARG A 41 -32.74 -19.29 -16.64
N ALA A 42 -32.75 -19.02 -15.33
CA ALA A 42 -31.69 -18.27 -14.65
C ALA A 42 -30.38 -19.07 -14.61
N GLN A 43 -30.46 -20.39 -14.45
CA GLN A 43 -29.30 -21.28 -14.53
C GLN A 43 -28.75 -21.38 -15.95
N ALA A 44 -29.61 -21.19 -16.96
CA ALA A 44 -29.26 -21.00 -18.36
C ALA A 44 -28.91 -19.55 -18.74
N VAL A 45 -28.92 -18.57 -17.81
CA VAL A 45 -28.20 -17.30 -18.03
C VAL A 45 -26.77 -17.69 -18.30
N ASP A 46 -26.37 -17.45 -19.54
CA ASP A 46 -25.23 -18.06 -20.19
C ASP A 46 -24.05 -18.13 -19.22
N TYR A 47 -23.51 -19.33 -19.02
CA TYR A 47 -22.29 -19.51 -18.26
C TYR A 47 -21.21 -18.50 -18.72
N GLY A 48 -21.18 -18.19 -20.02
CA GLY A 48 -20.37 -17.12 -20.61
C GLY A 48 -20.69 -15.71 -20.10
N LEU A 49 -21.97 -15.33 -19.91
CA LEU A 49 -22.34 -14.04 -19.33
C LEU A 49 -21.94 -13.93 -17.85
N ARG A 50 -22.03 -15.03 -17.10
CA ARG A 50 -21.57 -15.05 -15.69
C ARG A 50 -20.05 -14.93 -15.58
N ILE A 51 -19.30 -15.64 -16.43
CA ILE A 51 -17.84 -15.49 -16.51
C ILE A 51 -17.48 -14.05 -16.88
N ALA A 52 -18.09 -13.50 -17.93
CA ALA A 52 -17.80 -12.13 -18.36
C ALA A 52 -18.11 -11.10 -17.25
N ALA A 53 -19.21 -11.27 -16.53
CA ALA A 53 -19.53 -10.43 -15.37
C ALA A 53 -18.50 -10.59 -14.24
N GLN A 54 -18.05 -11.81 -13.95
CA GLN A 54 -17.02 -12.05 -12.94
C GLN A 54 -15.66 -11.45 -13.34
N GLU A 55 -15.28 -11.54 -14.61
CA GLU A 55 -14.07 -10.89 -15.14
C GLU A 55 -14.15 -9.37 -15.03
N GLN A 56 -15.30 -8.77 -15.31
CA GLN A 56 -15.52 -7.33 -15.14
C GLN A 56 -15.45 -6.89 -13.68
N VAL A 57 -16.05 -7.65 -12.76
CA VAL A 57 -15.96 -7.37 -11.31
C VAL A 57 -14.52 -7.53 -10.82
N GLY A 58 -13.81 -8.56 -11.28
CA GLY A 58 -12.39 -8.76 -10.97
C GLY A 58 -11.51 -7.61 -11.46
N LEU A 59 -11.76 -7.13 -12.69
CA LEU A 59 -11.06 -5.98 -13.26
C LEU A 59 -11.38 -4.68 -12.52
N ALA A 60 -12.65 -4.46 -12.16
CA ALA A 60 -13.06 -3.32 -11.34
C ALA A 60 -12.32 -3.32 -10.00
N TYR A 61 -12.29 -4.46 -9.31
CA TYR A 61 -11.57 -4.63 -8.05
C TYR A 61 -10.07 -4.36 -8.21
N ALA A 62 -9.44 -4.92 -9.25
CA ALA A 62 -8.02 -4.70 -9.51
C ALA A 62 -7.68 -3.23 -9.84
N GLY A 63 -8.55 -2.52 -10.55
CA GLY A 63 -8.38 -1.09 -10.82
C GLY A 63 -8.48 -0.24 -9.54
N TRP A 64 -9.49 -0.51 -8.71
CA TRP A 64 -9.63 0.12 -7.40
C TRP A 64 -8.44 -0.17 -6.49
N ASP A 65 -8.04 -1.43 -6.35
CA ASP A 65 -6.90 -1.82 -5.51
C ASP A 65 -5.62 -1.08 -5.94
N ARG A 66 -5.30 -1.08 -7.24
CA ARG A 66 -4.11 -0.37 -7.73
C ARG A 66 -4.19 1.12 -7.48
N LEU A 67 -5.33 1.76 -7.75
CA LEU A 67 -5.51 3.20 -7.48
C LEU A 67 -5.33 3.51 -6.00
N LEU A 68 -6.03 2.80 -5.11
CA LEU A 68 -5.99 3.05 -3.67
C LEU A 68 -4.59 2.80 -3.11
N THR A 69 -3.97 1.68 -3.50
CA THR A 69 -2.70 1.22 -2.95
C THR A 69 -1.49 1.94 -3.52
N ARG A 70 -1.49 2.25 -4.83
CA ARG A 70 -0.33 2.85 -5.53
C ARG A 70 -0.43 4.37 -5.67
N VAL A 71 -1.62 4.96 -5.56
CA VAL A 71 -1.84 6.39 -5.84
C VAL A 71 -2.49 7.11 -4.66
N ALA A 72 -3.62 6.65 -4.15
CA ALA A 72 -4.32 7.38 -3.09
C ALA A 72 -3.56 7.32 -1.75
N LEU A 73 -3.08 6.14 -1.36
CA LEU A 73 -2.38 5.92 -0.09
C LEU A 73 -1.12 6.79 0.10
N PRO A 74 -0.23 6.97 -0.90
CA PRO A 74 0.85 7.94 -0.82
C PRO A 74 0.38 9.36 -0.50
N ALA A 75 -0.67 9.85 -1.17
CA ALA A 75 -1.20 11.19 -0.91
C ALA A 75 -1.73 11.32 0.52
N TRP A 76 -2.50 10.34 0.98
CA TRP A 76 -3.09 10.37 2.32
C TRP A 76 -2.04 10.44 3.43
N ARG A 77 -0.95 9.66 3.28
CA ARG A 77 0.21 9.71 4.18
C ARG A 77 0.88 11.09 4.24
N MET A 78 0.71 11.93 3.23
CA MET A 78 1.22 13.31 3.18
C MET A 78 0.23 14.36 3.71
N GLY A 79 -0.92 13.95 4.24
CA GLY A 79 -1.97 14.91 4.59
C GLY A 79 -2.70 15.45 3.35
N ARG A 80 -2.68 14.74 2.22
CA ARG A 80 -3.31 15.16 0.97
C ARG A 80 -4.32 14.13 0.49
N TRP A 81 -5.27 14.56 -0.33
CA TRP A 81 -6.25 13.63 -0.92
C TRP A 81 -6.59 14.02 -2.36
N PRO A 82 -6.69 13.04 -3.29
CA PRO A 82 -7.05 13.35 -4.67
C PRO A 82 -8.47 13.91 -4.78
N SER A 83 -8.63 15.11 -5.33
CA SER A 83 -9.92 15.78 -5.44
C SER A 83 -10.93 15.06 -6.34
N ARG A 84 -10.41 14.26 -7.28
CA ARG A 84 -11.16 13.61 -8.36
C ARG A 84 -10.92 12.10 -8.41
N LEU A 85 -11.26 11.38 -7.35
CA LEU A 85 -10.95 9.96 -7.20
C LEU A 85 -11.62 9.10 -8.27
N ASP A 86 -12.88 9.37 -8.61
CA ASP A 86 -13.64 8.65 -9.63
C ASP A 86 -12.96 8.76 -11.01
N VAL A 87 -12.42 9.93 -11.34
CA VAL A 87 -11.61 10.13 -12.56
C VAL A 87 -10.38 9.22 -12.54
N GLY A 88 -9.74 9.09 -11.39
CA GLY A 88 -8.60 8.18 -11.21
C GLY A 88 -8.99 6.71 -11.39
N VAL A 89 -10.17 6.29 -10.93
CA VAL A 89 -10.69 4.94 -11.13
C VAL A 89 -10.89 4.66 -12.61
N VAL A 90 -11.55 5.57 -13.33
CA VAL A 90 -11.78 5.41 -14.77
C VAL A 90 -10.44 5.33 -15.52
N ALA A 91 -9.47 6.16 -15.16
CA ALA A 91 -8.14 6.14 -15.77
C ALA A 91 -7.39 4.83 -15.49
N ALA A 92 -7.42 4.32 -14.26
CA ALA A 92 -6.83 3.03 -13.88
C ALA A 92 -7.49 1.86 -14.62
N LEU A 93 -8.82 1.81 -14.68
CA LEU A 93 -9.55 0.76 -15.41
C LEU A 93 -9.28 0.82 -16.93
N THR A 94 -9.15 2.02 -17.48
CA THR A 94 -8.82 2.22 -18.90
C THR A 94 -7.40 1.74 -19.22
N GLU A 95 -6.41 2.07 -18.37
CA GLU A 95 -5.04 1.58 -18.52
C GLU A 95 -4.96 0.05 -18.33
N LEU A 96 -5.67 -0.51 -17.33
CA LEU A 96 -5.72 -1.95 -17.08
C LEU A 96 -6.33 -2.71 -18.25
N SER A 97 -7.47 -2.25 -18.78
CA SER A 97 -8.11 -2.84 -19.96
C SER A 97 -7.19 -2.79 -21.18
N ARG A 98 -6.40 -1.71 -21.36
CA ARG A 98 -5.40 -1.62 -22.44
C ARG A 98 -4.24 -2.60 -22.28
N ARG A 99 -3.68 -2.75 -21.07
CA ARG A 99 -2.52 -3.64 -20.83
C ARG A 99 -2.88 -5.10 -20.92
N ASP A 100 -3.97 -5.48 -20.26
CA ASP A 100 -4.35 -6.89 -20.16
C ASP A 100 -5.19 -7.34 -21.38
N ARG A 101 -5.54 -6.42 -22.29
CA ARG A 101 -6.42 -6.65 -23.45
C ARG A 101 -7.74 -7.34 -23.06
N LEU A 102 -8.20 -7.08 -21.84
CA LEU A 102 -9.37 -7.76 -21.26
C LEU A 102 -10.66 -7.12 -21.76
N ALA A 103 -11.56 -7.99 -22.24
CA ALA A 103 -12.86 -7.71 -22.82
C ALA A 103 -12.84 -6.70 -23.99
N GLU A 104 -13.07 -7.20 -25.21
CA GLU A 104 -13.27 -6.34 -26.39
C GLU A 104 -14.29 -5.23 -26.09
N GLY A 105 -13.86 -3.98 -26.20
CA GLY A 105 -14.71 -2.80 -26.04
C GLY A 105 -14.97 -2.34 -24.60
N PHE A 106 -14.30 -2.87 -23.56
CA PHE A 106 -14.46 -2.33 -22.20
C PHE A 106 -13.91 -0.91 -22.07
N ALA A 107 -12.68 -0.67 -22.56
CA ALA A 107 -12.09 0.67 -22.62
C ALA A 107 -12.95 1.67 -23.41
N SER A 108 -13.63 1.22 -24.49
CA SER A 108 -14.53 2.11 -25.23
C SER A 108 -15.80 2.44 -24.45
N ARG A 109 -16.34 1.50 -23.67
CA ARG A 109 -17.51 1.73 -22.79
C ARG A 109 -17.19 2.68 -21.63
N LEU A 110 -15.97 2.61 -21.09
CA LEU A 110 -15.52 3.56 -20.06
C LEU A 110 -15.43 5.00 -20.58
N GLY A 111 -15.25 5.19 -21.88
CA GLY A 111 -15.30 6.50 -22.54
C GLY A 111 -16.70 7.00 -22.88
N GLU A 112 -17.75 6.20 -22.65
CA GLU A 112 -19.13 6.65 -22.79
C GLU A 112 -19.51 7.59 -21.63
N ARG A 113 -20.57 8.37 -21.82
CA ARG A 113 -21.02 9.36 -20.82
C ARG A 113 -21.33 8.66 -19.48
N PRO A 114 -20.59 8.93 -18.40
CA PRO A 114 -20.76 8.20 -17.15
C PRO A 114 -22.06 8.63 -16.46
N ALA A 115 -22.61 7.75 -15.60
CA ALA A 115 -23.83 8.05 -14.86
C ALA A 115 -23.67 9.22 -13.87
N CYS A 116 -22.44 9.50 -13.43
CA CYS A 116 -22.15 10.64 -12.56
C CYS A 116 -22.38 12.00 -13.24
N ASP A 117 -22.36 12.09 -14.58
CA ASP A 117 -22.73 13.31 -15.32
C ASP A 117 -24.21 13.67 -15.18
N LEU A 118 -25.02 12.80 -14.60
CA LEU A 118 -26.44 13.05 -14.29
C LEU A 118 -26.63 13.70 -12.91
N LEU A 119 -25.58 13.79 -12.09
CA LEU A 119 -25.62 14.45 -10.80
C LEU A 119 -25.63 15.97 -10.98
N GLU A 120 -26.30 16.68 -10.06
CA GLU A 120 -26.32 18.15 -10.06
C GLU A 120 -24.94 18.74 -9.74
N GLU A 121 -24.21 18.12 -8.80
CA GLU A 121 -22.88 18.54 -8.34
C GLU A 121 -21.90 17.35 -8.36
N PRO A 122 -21.47 16.87 -9.53
CA PRO A 122 -20.63 15.67 -9.64
C PRO A 122 -19.27 15.83 -8.94
N GLY A 123 -18.67 17.02 -8.97
CA GLY A 123 -17.39 17.28 -8.29
C GLY A 123 -17.49 17.22 -6.76
N ALA A 124 -18.58 17.72 -6.18
CA ALA A 124 -18.81 17.66 -4.74
C ALA A 124 -19.04 16.21 -4.26
N MET A 125 -19.67 15.37 -5.11
CA MET A 125 -19.83 13.95 -4.84
C MET A 125 -18.48 13.22 -4.88
N ASP A 126 -17.65 13.46 -5.89
CA ASP A 126 -16.32 12.84 -6.02
C ASP A 126 -15.41 13.23 -4.83
N GLU A 127 -15.46 14.50 -4.41
CA GLU A 127 -14.81 14.97 -3.18
C GLU A 127 -15.29 14.20 -1.95
N ALA A 128 -16.61 14.09 -1.76
CA ALA A 128 -17.18 13.37 -0.63
C ALA A 128 -16.79 11.88 -0.64
N VAL A 129 -16.76 11.25 -1.83
CA VAL A 129 -16.32 9.87 -2.02
C VAL A 129 -14.84 9.73 -1.65
N SER A 130 -13.97 10.61 -2.15
CA SER A 130 -12.54 10.53 -1.84
C SER A 130 -12.25 10.69 -0.34
N LEU A 131 -12.92 11.64 0.32
CA LEU A 131 -12.80 11.83 1.77
C LEU A 131 -13.33 10.61 2.55
N LEU A 132 -14.47 10.05 2.14
CA LEU A 132 -15.02 8.83 2.74
C LEU A 132 -14.03 7.66 2.59
N THR A 133 -13.52 7.43 1.39
CA THR A 133 -12.52 6.38 1.12
C THR A 133 -11.30 6.54 2.04
N ALA A 134 -10.78 7.76 2.17
CA ALA A 134 -9.65 8.01 3.06
C ALA A 134 -9.94 7.72 4.54
N ARG A 135 -11.15 8.04 5.02
CA ARG A 135 -11.56 7.71 6.40
C ARG A 135 -11.59 6.20 6.61
N LEU A 136 -12.18 5.46 5.67
CA LEU A 136 -12.31 3.99 5.73
C LEU A 136 -10.95 3.28 5.73
N PHE A 137 -10.01 3.73 4.90
CA PHE A 137 -8.77 3.00 4.61
C PHE A 137 -7.52 3.57 5.28
N HIS A 138 -7.52 4.84 5.67
CA HIS A 138 -6.35 5.53 6.24
C HIS A 138 -6.62 6.17 7.60
N GLY A 139 -7.90 6.30 8.00
CA GLY A 139 -8.25 7.10 9.18
C GLY A 139 -8.04 8.58 8.95
N GLY A 140 -8.19 9.02 7.69
CA GLY A 140 -8.13 10.42 7.29
C GLY A 140 -9.02 11.31 8.17
N PRO A 141 -8.74 12.62 8.26
CA PRO A 141 -9.25 13.44 9.33
C PRO A 141 -10.79 13.57 9.28
N GLU A 142 -11.39 13.74 10.46
CA GLU A 142 -12.64 14.49 10.59
C GLU A 142 -12.32 15.97 10.27
N THR A 143 -12.14 16.33 8.99
CA THR A 143 -12.02 17.72 8.52
C THR A 143 -11.10 18.61 9.38
N GLY A 144 -9.85 18.18 9.58
CA GLY A 144 -8.82 18.98 10.23
C GLY A 144 -8.16 19.94 9.22
N PRO A 145 -7.61 21.09 9.68
CA PRO A 145 -6.96 22.10 8.81
C PRO A 145 -5.69 21.59 8.08
N ASP A 146 -5.21 20.39 8.40
CA ASP A 146 -3.98 19.81 7.88
C ASP A 146 -4.18 18.92 6.64
N TRP A 147 -5.43 18.73 6.18
CA TRP A 147 -5.73 17.98 4.96
C TRP A 147 -6.03 18.89 3.77
N SER A 148 -5.31 18.71 2.67
CA SER A 148 -5.48 19.52 1.46
C SER A 148 -5.81 18.67 0.23
N PRO A 149 -6.73 19.13 -0.64
CA PRO A 149 -6.97 18.46 -1.92
C PRO A 149 -5.72 18.53 -2.80
N VAL A 150 -5.58 17.56 -3.69
CA VAL A 150 -4.59 17.59 -4.78
C VAL A 150 -5.27 17.22 -6.10
N ASP A 151 -5.05 18.04 -7.12
CA ASP A 151 -5.50 17.74 -8.48
C ASP A 151 -4.51 16.81 -9.20
N TRP A 152 -5.01 16.04 -10.17
CA TRP A 152 -4.17 15.06 -10.90
C TRP A 152 -3.00 15.69 -11.66
N ASP A 153 -3.14 16.92 -12.12
CA ASP A 153 -2.06 17.66 -12.81
C ASP A 153 -0.94 18.07 -11.84
N GLU A 154 -1.27 18.29 -10.57
CA GLU A 154 -0.33 18.70 -9.51
C GLU A 154 0.24 17.50 -8.73
N TYR A 155 -0.44 16.35 -8.79
CA TYR A 155 -0.09 15.13 -8.07
C TYR A 155 1.39 14.70 -8.22
N PRO A 156 2.02 14.72 -9.41
CA PRO A 156 3.43 14.36 -9.53
C PRO A 156 4.38 15.26 -8.73
N GLU A 157 4.13 16.56 -8.68
CA GLU A 157 4.98 17.50 -7.94
C GLU A 157 4.65 17.49 -6.44
N GLU A 158 3.37 17.49 -6.10
CA GLU A 158 2.93 17.65 -4.71
C GLU A 158 3.01 16.37 -3.88
N VAL A 159 2.88 15.21 -4.51
CA VAL A 159 2.89 13.91 -3.83
C VAL A 159 4.12 13.10 -4.21
N VAL A 160 4.39 12.90 -5.51
CA VAL A 160 5.47 11.99 -5.95
C VAL A 160 6.85 12.55 -5.60
N ASP A 161 7.19 13.76 -6.05
CA ASP A 161 8.49 14.39 -5.75
C ASP A 161 8.70 14.51 -4.24
N ARG A 162 7.71 15.04 -3.53
CA ARG A 162 7.81 15.21 -2.06
C ARG A 162 7.99 13.87 -1.34
N THR A 163 7.31 12.81 -1.77
CA THR A 163 7.45 11.47 -1.16
C THR A 163 8.87 10.97 -1.38
N TRP A 164 9.38 11.04 -2.61
CA TRP A 164 10.73 10.60 -2.90
C TRP A 164 11.78 11.40 -2.12
N ARG A 165 11.66 12.72 -2.02
CA ARG A 165 12.61 13.53 -1.24
C ARG A 165 12.52 13.24 0.26
N THR A 166 11.32 12.98 0.78
CA THR A 166 11.11 12.60 2.19
C THR A 166 11.73 11.24 2.51
N ASP A 167 11.52 10.25 1.65
CA ASP A 167 12.09 8.91 1.80
C ASP A 167 13.62 8.93 1.63
N ALA A 168 14.14 9.71 0.67
CA ALA A 168 15.58 9.93 0.53
C ALA A 168 16.19 10.63 1.77
N ALA A 169 15.51 11.63 2.34
CA ALA A 169 15.93 12.27 3.59
C ALA A 169 15.96 11.29 4.76
N ARG A 170 14.94 10.44 4.87
CA ARG A 170 14.89 9.36 5.86
C ARG A 170 16.05 8.39 5.71
N LEU A 171 16.34 7.95 4.49
CA LEU A 171 17.46 7.06 4.19
C LEU A 171 18.77 7.64 4.71
N HIS A 172 19.05 8.91 4.44
CA HIS A 172 20.26 9.56 4.91
C HIS A 172 20.29 9.77 6.43
N ARG A 173 19.16 10.09 7.08
CA ARG A 173 19.07 10.16 8.55
C ARG A 173 19.40 8.81 9.21
N VAL A 174 18.96 7.70 8.63
CA VAL A 174 19.31 6.36 9.12
C VAL A 174 20.79 6.05 8.89
N LEU A 175 21.34 6.35 7.70
CA LEU A 175 22.77 6.21 7.44
C LEU A 175 23.66 7.02 8.41
N ASP A 176 23.21 8.23 8.76
CA ASP A 176 23.88 9.07 9.76
C ASP A 176 23.84 8.42 11.16
N THR A 177 22.71 7.81 11.53
CA THR A 177 22.54 7.09 12.80
C THR A 177 23.42 5.84 12.88
N LEU A 178 23.62 5.15 11.74
CA LEU A 178 24.52 3.99 11.62
C LEU A 178 26.01 4.38 11.58
N GLY A 179 26.36 5.67 11.67
CA GLY A 179 27.74 6.14 11.67
C GLY A 179 28.44 6.01 10.31
N VAL A 180 27.68 5.84 9.22
CA VAL A 180 28.23 5.76 7.86
C VAL A 180 28.80 7.12 7.50
N ARG A 181 30.13 7.26 7.54
CA ARG A 181 30.80 8.54 7.26
C ARG A 181 30.39 9.08 5.87
N ARG A 182 30.09 10.39 5.80
CA ARG A 182 30.06 11.10 4.51
C ARG A 182 31.48 11.00 3.94
N ALA A 183 31.63 10.71 2.64
CA ALA A 183 32.95 10.66 2.01
C ALA A 183 33.71 11.96 2.36
N ALA A 184 34.81 11.80 3.09
CA ALA A 184 35.26 12.72 4.13
C ALA A 184 36.12 13.90 3.64
N ASP A 185 36.15 14.96 4.45
CA ASP A 185 37.32 15.74 4.90
C ASP A 185 38.36 16.28 3.89
N GLY A 186 38.09 16.24 2.59
CA GLY A 186 38.95 16.82 1.56
C GLY A 186 38.21 17.45 0.39
N ALA A 187 36.88 17.46 0.41
CA ALA A 187 36.08 18.07 -0.64
C ALA A 187 35.95 19.58 -0.41
N ALA A 188 36.06 20.35 -1.49
CA ALA A 188 35.85 21.80 -1.46
C ALA A 188 34.51 22.15 -0.79
N PRO A 189 34.41 23.28 -0.05
CA PRO A 189 33.18 23.69 0.60
C PRO A 189 32.05 23.81 -0.44
N GLY A 190 31.09 22.89 -0.39
CA GLY A 190 30.01 22.73 -1.39
C GLY A 190 29.59 21.29 -1.71
N THR A 191 30.40 20.28 -1.33
CA THR A 191 30.13 18.85 -1.64
C THR A 191 29.58 18.04 -0.44
N GLU A 192 29.19 18.69 0.65
CA GLU A 192 28.79 18.04 1.91
C GLU A 192 27.34 17.50 1.95
N GLY A 193 26.64 17.52 0.81
CA GLY A 193 25.23 17.12 0.72
C GLY A 193 24.99 15.61 0.68
N PRO A 194 23.73 15.18 0.81
CA PRO A 194 23.33 13.79 0.62
C PRO A 194 23.56 13.35 -0.84
N THR A 195 24.30 12.27 -1.05
CA THR A 195 24.64 11.75 -2.38
C THR A 195 24.21 10.29 -2.53
N LEU A 196 23.80 9.92 -3.74
CA LEU A 196 23.48 8.52 -4.07
C LEU A 196 24.74 7.65 -4.02
N ALA A 197 25.90 8.20 -4.38
CA ALA A 197 27.19 7.52 -4.26
C ALA A 197 27.45 7.01 -2.84
N ARG A 198 27.15 7.81 -1.80
CA ARG A 198 27.28 7.39 -0.39
C ARG A 198 26.42 6.16 -0.05
N VAL A 199 25.20 6.10 -0.58
CA VAL A 199 24.31 4.96 -0.39
C VAL A 199 24.89 3.72 -1.06
N LEU A 200 25.35 3.85 -2.31
CA LEU A 200 25.95 2.74 -3.06
C LEU A 200 27.22 2.23 -2.39
N ASP A 201 28.10 3.13 -1.94
CA ASP A 201 29.35 2.75 -1.26
C ASP A 201 29.07 2.00 0.04
N HIS A 202 28.05 2.43 0.81
CA HIS A 202 27.63 1.70 2.00
C HIS A 202 27.14 0.29 1.68
N LEU A 203 26.33 0.13 0.64
CA LEU A 203 25.74 -1.17 0.29
C LEU A 203 26.73 -2.13 -0.38
N THR A 204 27.80 -1.62 -0.97
CA THR A 204 28.75 -2.40 -1.80
C THR A 204 30.12 -2.63 -1.17
N THR A 205 30.47 -1.88 -0.12
CA THR A 205 31.73 -2.13 0.60
C THR A 205 31.61 -3.43 1.38
N ASP A 206 32.48 -4.40 1.11
CA ASP A 206 32.59 -5.58 1.96
C ASP A 206 33.20 -5.21 3.32
N THR A 207 32.83 -5.94 4.37
CA THR A 207 33.58 -5.95 5.62
C THR A 207 34.90 -6.66 5.35
N THR A 208 35.86 -5.97 4.72
CA THR A 208 37.25 -6.29 4.98
C THR A 208 37.52 -5.80 6.40
N THR A 209 37.44 -6.71 7.36
CA THR A 209 38.08 -6.56 8.67
C THR A 209 39.43 -5.88 8.43
N PRO A 210 39.77 -4.77 9.10
CA PRO A 210 41.13 -4.30 9.07
C PRO A 210 41.97 -5.47 9.60
N ALA A 211 42.75 -6.10 8.74
CA ALA A 211 43.77 -7.02 9.17
C ALA A 211 44.63 -6.22 10.15
N ASP A 212 44.61 -6.64 11.41
CA ASP A 212 45.52 -6.16 12.43
C ASP A 212 46.92 -6.12 11.83
N ASP A 213 47.45 -4.91 11.69
CA ASP A 213 48.87 -4.67 11.50
C ASP A 213 49.55 -4.96 12.85
N HIS A 214 49.48 -6.22 13.29
CA HIS A 214 50.33 -6.75 14.34
C HIS A 214 51.66 -7.13 13.71
N ARG A 215 52.47 -6.07 13.48
CA ARG A 215 53.91 -6.19 13.30
C ARG A 215 54.52 -6.72 14.59
N ASP A 216 55.21 -7.86 14.43
CA ASP A 216 56.38 -8.33 15.17
C ASP A 216 56.41 -8.18 16.70
N ALA A 217 56.17 -9.31 17.39
CA ALA A 217 56.92 -9.64 18.60
C ALA A 217 57.17 -11.16 18.68
N PRO A 218 58.40 -11.64 18.99
CA PRO A 218 58.73 -13.06 18.95
C PRO A 218 58.39 -13.79 20.25
N PHE A 219 58.05 -15.08 20.09
CA PHE A 219 57.86 -16.10 21.12
C PHE A 219 59.03 -16.19 22.13
N PRO A 220 58.76 -16.73 23.33
CA PRO A 220 59.35 -18.05 23.61
C PRO A 220 58.41 -19.05 24.31
N GLU A 221 58.71 -20.30 23.99
CA GLU A 221 58.15 -21.56 24.46
C GLU A 221 58.82 -22.06 25.76
N ALA A 222 58.05 -22.62 26.71
CA ALA A 222 58.36 -23.85 27.45
C ALA A 222 57.34 -24.14 28.60
N ALA A 223 56.73 -25.32 28.56
CA ALA A 223 55.94 -25.97 29.63
C ALA A 223 56.89 -26.73 30.61
N PRO A 224 56.47 -27.63 31.54
CA PRO A 224 55.12 -28.10 31.96
C PRO A 224 54.91 -28.37 33.49
N THR A 225 53.68 -28.83 33.84
CA THR A 225 53.35 -29.91 34.83
C THR A 225 52.42 -29.54 36.01
N ALA A 226 51.34 -30.30 36.13
CA ALA A 226 50.26 -30.30 37.15
C ALA A 226 50.67 -31.08 38.45
N PRO A 227 49.85 -31.32 39.53
CA PRO A 227 48.41 -31.66 39.50
C PRO A 227 47.50 -31.18 40.66
N ALA A 228 46.19 -31.22 40.36
CA ALA A 228 45.01 -31.59 41.17
C ALA A 228 44.77 -31.04 42.60
N ALA A 229 43.61 -30.38 42.78
CA ALA A 229 42.73 -30.63 43.92
C ALA A 229 41.26 -30.31 43.56
N ARG A 230 40.38 -31.26 43.86
CA ARG A 230 38.91 -31.23 43.76
C ARG A 230 38.31 -30.40 44.90
N VAL A 231 37.27 -29.59 44.64
CA VAL A 231 36.09 -29.38 45.53
C VAL A 231 34.93 -28.83 44.69
N ASP A 232 33.84 -29.60 44.60
CA ASP A 232 32.44 -29.13 44.38
C ASP A 232 31.80 -28.97 45.78
N PRO A 233 30.82 -28.05 46.03
CA PRO A 233 29.44 -28.32 45.59
C PRO A 233 28.58 -27.11 45.18
N GLU A 234 27.57 -27.44 44.37
CA GLU A 234 26.19 -26.91 44.30
C GLU A 234 25.96 -25.42 44.55
N THR A 235 25.45 -24.73 43.52
CA THR A 235 24.25 -23.86 43.65
C THR A 235 23.62 -23.70 42.25
N ASP A 236 22.48 -24.36 42.04
CA ASP A 236 21.51 -24.01 41.00
C ASP A 236 20.98 -22.59 41.24
N PRO A 237 20.81 -21.79 40.16
CA PRO A 237 19.52 -21.16 39.98
C PRO A 237 19.01 -21.30 38.54
N HIS A 238 17.86 -21.95 38.44
CA HIS A 238 16.84 -21.90 37.40
C HIS A 238 17.04 -20.83 36.29
N PRO A 239 17.13 -21.23 35.00
CA PRO A 239 16.91 -20.28 33.92
C PRO A 239 15.40 -19.97 33.88
N VAL A 240 15.05 -18.73 34.18
CA VAL A 240 13.76 -18.15 33.80
C VAL A 240 13.67 -18.25 32.30
N ALA A 241 12.74 -19.08 31.81
CA ALA A 241 12.37 -19.16 30.42
C ALA A 241 11.78 -17.81 30.00
N THR A 242 12.63 -16.91 29.53
CA THR A 242 12.22 -15.83 28.64
C THR A 242 11.70 -16.51 27.38
N GLY A 243 10.38 -16.46 27.19
CA GLY A 243 9.72 -17.00 26.00
C GLY A 243 10.38 -16.46 24.72
N PRO A 244 10.27 -17.17 23.60
CA PRO A 244 10.89 -16.74 22.35
C PRO A 244 10.35 -15.36 21.99
N ALA A 245 11.22 -14.36 22.03
CA ALA A 245 10.99 -13.13 21.29
C ALA A 245 10.89 -13.52 19.81
N HIS A 246 9.78 -13.11 19.21
CA HIS A 246 9.44 -13.22 17.79
C HIS A 246 10.68 -13.30 16.87
N THR A 247 10.95 -14.49 16.34
CA THR A 247 11.92 -14.72 15.25
C THR A 247 11.27 -14.61 13.87
N GLU A 248 10.13 -13.91 13.75
CA GLU A 248 9.49 -13.67 12.46
C GLU A 248 10.25 -12.62 11.63
N ASP A 249 11.07 -11.77 12.27
CA ASP A 249 11.88 -10.72 11.60
C ASP A 249 13.09 -11.27 10.81
N ASP A 250 13.60 -12.46 11.14
CA ASP A 250 14.80 -13.01 10.48
C ASP A 250 14.52 -13.56 9.08
N ASP A 251 13.27 -13.98 8.78
CA ASP A 251 12.87 -14.51 7.48
C ASP A 251 12.64 -13.39 6.44
N ASP A 252 12.20 -12.21 6.88
CA ASP A 252 11.92 -11.04 6.02
C ASP A 252 13.18 -10.34 5.47
N LEU A 253 14.34 -10.58 6.09
CA LEU A 253 15.64 -10.07 5.67
C LEU A 253 16.49 -11.13 4.96
N ALA A 254 16.00 -12.38 4.90
CA ALA A 254 16.65 -13.48 4.21
C ALA A 254 16.82 -13.12 2.72
N GLY A 255 18.07 -12.98 2.28
CA GLY A 255 18.41 -12.62 0.91
C GLY A 255 18.82 -11.16 0.70
N THR A 256 18.98 -10.34 1.74
CA THR A 256 19.67 -9.05 1.65
C THR A 256 21.10 -9.14 2.19
N THR A 257 22.00 -8.25 1.75
CA THR A 257 23.35 -8.16 2.35
C THR A 257 23.26 -7.75 3.82
N THR A 258 24.24 -8.12 4.66
CA THR A 258 24.21 -7.76 6.11
C THR A 258 24.05 -6.25 6.35
N ARG A 259 24.67 -5.42 5.51
CA ARG A 259 24.51 -3.96 5.58
C ARG A 259 23.13 -3.52 5.09
N GLY A 260 22.62 -4.12 4.01
CA GLY A 260 21.25 -3.91 3.55
C GLY A 260 20.22 -4.24 4.64
N ALA A 261 20.38 -5.38 5.33
CA ALA A 261 19.55 -5.79 6.45
C ALA A 261 19.59 -4.77 7.62
N ALA A 262 20.78 -4.30 8.01
CA ALA A 262 20.90 -3.28 9.05
C ALA A 262 20.24 -1.94 8.67
N LEU A 263 20.37 -1.53 7.41
CA LEU A 263 19.73 -0.32 6.89
C LEU A 263 18.22 -0.47 6.80
N ALA A 264 17.72 -1.62 6.35
CA ALA A 264 16.31 -1.98 6.32
C ALA A 264 15.70 -1.93 7.73
N ALA A 265 16.34 -2.56 8.72
CA ALA A 265 15.90 -2.53 10.11
C ALA A 265 15.84 -1.10 10.68
N GLY A 266 16.85 -0.28 10.38
CA GLY A 266 16.87 1.13 10.79
C GLY A 266 15.75 1.96 10.15
N LEU A 267 15.44 1.71 8.88
CA LEU A 267 14.32 2.34 8.17
C LEU A 267 12.97 1.89 8.75
N SER A 268 12.78 0.59 8.98
CA SER A 268 11.56 0.05 9.61
C SER A 268 11.32 0.66 10.98
N ALA A 269 12.35 0.73 11.83
CA ALA A 269 12.27 1.35 13.15
C ALA A 269 11.97 2.86 13.06
N GLN A 270 12.49 3.57 12.05
CA GLN A 270 12.17 4.98 11.83
C GLN A 270 10.71 5.17 11.39
N LEU A 271 10.21 4.34 10.49
CA LEU A 271 8.81 4.38 10.03
C LEU A 271 7.84 4.07 11.18
N ALA A 272 8.11 3.04 11.98
CA ALA A 272 7.30 2.69 13.14
C ALA A 272 7.20 3.85 14.14
N ARG A 273 8.31 4.56 14.40
CA ARG A 273 8.31 5.75 15.25
C ARG A 273 7.43 6.87 14.70
N GLU A 274 7.50 7.13 13.40
CA GLU A 274 6.66 8.16 12.78
C GLU A 274 5.18 7.79 12.75
N GLU A 275 4.85 6.51 12.51
CA GLU A 275 3.49 6.01 12.59
C GLU A 275 2.91 6.15 14.01
N THR A 276 3.69 5.81 15.04
CA THR A 276 3.26 6.02 16.44
C THR A 276 3.09 7.51 16.79
N ALA A 277 3.85 8.40 16.16
CA ALA A 277 3.74 9.84 16.39
C ALA A 277 2.56 10.46 15.61
N ALA A 278 2.19 9.89 14.47
CA ALA A 278 1.07 10.32 13.64
C ALA A 278 -0.29 9.81 14.13
N GLN A 279 -0.32 8.75 14.95
CA GLN A 279 -1.56 8.29 15.56
C GLN A 279 -2.12 9.36 16.52
N PRO A 280 -3.36 9.83 16.31
CA PRO A 280 -3.98 10.78 17.21
C PRO A 280 -4.18 10.13 18.59
N THR A 281 -3.89 10.88 19.65
CA THR A 281 -3.97 10.47 21.07
C THR A 281 -5.38 10.16 21.57
N GLY A 282 -6.37 10.02 20.68
CA GLY A 282 -7.80 9.90 20.98
C GLY A 282 -8.42 8.51 20.74
N ALA A 283 -7.73 7.54 20.15
CA ALA A 283 -8.29 6.20 19.88
C ALA A 283 -8.30 5.25 21.10
N GLY A 284 -7.93 5.75 22.29
CA GLY A 284 -7.78 4.97 23.53
C GLY A 284 -8.89 5.12 24.57
N ALA A 285 -9.98 5.84 24.27
CA ALA A 285 -11.14 5.89 25.16
C ALA A 285 -12.32 5.21 24.48
N ALA A 286 -12.58 3.95 24.85
CA ALA A 286 -13.83 3.26 24.56
C ALA A 286 -15.01 4.17 24.96
N ALA A 287 -15.62 4.82 23.97
CA ALA A 287 -16.85 5.55 24.16
C ALA A 287 -17.92 4.52 24.55
N THR A 288 -18.44 4.65 25.77
CA THR A 288 -19.64 3.95 26.21
C THR A 288 -20.77 4.28 25.24
N PRO A 289 -21.45 3.28 24.64
CA PRO A 289 -22.51 3.56 23.68
C PRO A 289 -23.68 4.23 24.40
N SER A 290 -23.90 5.52 24.12
CA SER A 290 -25.13 6.20 24.52
C SER A 290 -26.25 5.73 23.60
N ALA A 291 -27.19 4.98 24.18
CA ALA A 291 -28.33 4.42 23.48
C ALA A 291 -29.36 5.51 23.16
N ALA A 292 -29.29 6.13 21.97
CA ALA A 292 -30.41 6.80 21.32
C ALA A 292 -30.08 7.20 19.86
N VAL A 293 -29.72 6.26 19.00
CA VAL A 293 -29.65 6.51 17.55
C VAL A 293 -30.34 5.34 16.84
N GLY A 294 -31.35 5.66 16.01
CA GLY A 294 -32.11 4.65 15.25
C GLY A 294 -31.22 3.91 14.24
N PRO A 295 -31.61 2.70 13.81
CA PRO A 295 -30.78 1.81 12.99
C PRO A 295 -30.31 2.43 11.66
N ASP A 296 -31.08 3.36 11.08
CA ASP A 296 -30.70 4.05 9.84
C ASP A 296 -29.61 5.12 10.04
N ALA A 297 -29.53 5.75 11.21
CA ALA A 297 -28.49 6.74 11.50
C ALA A 297 -27.17 6.09 11.96
N ALA A 298 -27.23 4.85 12.48
CA ALA A 298 -26.04 4.06 12.82
C ALA A 298 -25.30 3.49 11.59
N LEU A 299 -25.99 3.33 10.45
CA LEU A 299 -25.37 2.90 9.18
C LEU A 299 -24.48 3.97 8.53
N TRP A 300 -24.65 5.22 8.94
CA TRP A 300 -23.96 6.40 8.38
C TRP A 300 -23.07 7.08 9.42
N ASP A 301 -22.90 6.48 10.60
CA ASP A 301 -21.93 6.92 11.59
C ASP A 301 -20.56 6.31 11.24
N ASP A 302 -19.91 6.89 10.22
CA ASP A 302 -18.58 6.51 9.71
C ASP A 302 -17.51 6.46 10.81
N ARG A 303 -17.77 7.07 11.97
CA ARG A 303 -16.89 7.17 13.13
C ARG A 303 -16.60 5.85 13.83
N ALA A 304 -17.45 4.84 13.61
CA ALA A 304 -17.33 3.53 14.25
C ALA A 304 -16.75 2.44 13.32
N LEU A 305 -16.35 2.80 12.09
CA LEU A 305 -15.87 1.82 11.13
C LEU A 305 -14.40 1.45 11.43
N PRO A 306 -14.09 0.14 11.57
CA PRO A 306 -12.72 -0.29 11.79
C PRO A 306 -11.86 0.09 10.59
N LEU A 307 -10.64 0.58 10.84
CA LEU A 307 -9.67 0.83 9.79
C LEU A 307 -9.36 -0.48 9.07
N LEU A 308 -9.50 -0.46 7.74
CA LEU A 308 -9.14 -1.58 6.88
C LEU A 308 -7.81 -1.26 6.21
N PRO A 309 -6.66 -1.77 6.71
CA PRO A 309 -5.37 -1.45 6.11
C PRO A 309 -5.31 -1.97 4.67
N LEU A 310 -4.98 -1.08 3.72
CA LEU A 310 -4.88 -1.42 2.29
C LEU A 310 -3.71 -2.34 1.96
N GLN A 311 -2.66 -2.31 2.77
CA GLN A 311 -1.45 -3.08 2.51
C GLN A 311 -1.15 -4.00 3.68
N PRO A 312 -0.68 -5.23 3.41
CA PRO A 312 -0.01 -6.02 4.43
C PRO A 312 1.23 -5.27 4.95
N PRO A 313 1.73 -5.61 6.16
CA PRO A 313 2.97 -5.05 6.65
C PRO A 313 4.10 -5.28 5.63
N ARG A 314 4.83 -4.21 5.32
CA ARG A 314 5.93 -4.26 4.34
C ARG A 314 7.13 -4.94 4.95
N THR A 315 7.76 -5.83 4.18
CA THR A 315 9.01 -6.47 4.59
C THR A 315 10.15 -5.45 4.62
N GLY A 316 11.21 -5.74 5.38
CA GLY A 316 12.42 -4.90 5.41
C GLY A 316 13.03 -4.70 4.01
N ARG A 317 12.99 -5.74 3.17
CA ARG A 317 13.46 -5.70 1.77
C ARG A 317 12.66 -4.71 0.91
N GLU A 318 11.33 -4.73 1.04
CA GLU A 318 10.45 -3.79 0.30
C GLU A 318 10.67 -2.34 0.75
N ILE A 319 10.84 -2.13 2.05
CA ILE A 319 11.16 -0.83 2.63
C ILE A 319 12.48 -0.33 2.05
N LEU A 320 13.55 -1.11 2.10
CA LEU A 320 14.85 -0.72 1.57
C LEU A 320 14.79 -0.40 0.07
N THR A 321 14.13 -1.26 -0.71
CA THR A 321 13.96 -1.08 -2.16
C THR A 321 13.26 0.25 -2.49
N ALA A 322 12.19 0.59 -1.76
CA ALA A 322 11.46 1.84 -1.95
C ALA A 322 12.33 3.07 -1.66
N HIS A 323 13.13 3.04 -0.59
CA HIS A 323 13.98 4.16 -0.20
C HIS A 323 15.17 4.36 -1.14
N ILE A 324 15.77 3.27 -1.64
CA ILE A 324 16.81 3.37 -2.67
C ILE A 324 16.21 3.91 -3.98
N THR A 325 15.04 3.40 -4.38
CA THR A 325 14.33 3.90 -5.56
C THR A 325 14.06 5.40 -5.45
N ALA A 326 13.55 5.85 -4.30
CA ALA A 326 13.34 7.27 -4.02
C ALA A 326 14.63 8.10 -4.15
N MET A 327 15.75 7.62 -3.60
CA MET A 327 17.04 8.30 -3.72
C MET A 327 17.55 8.37 -5.17
N VAL A 328 17.37 7.29 -5.95
CA VAL A 328 17.72 7.27 -7.38
C VAL A 328 16.86 8.25 -8.16
N CYS A 329 15.54 8.28 -7.91
CA CYS A 329 14.64 9.24 -8.55
C CYS A 329 15.04 10.68 -8.23
N CYS A 330 15.36 11.00 -6.97
CA CYS A 330 15.82 12.35 -6.60
C CYS A 330 17.13 12.73 -7.31
N ALA A 331 18.09 11.80 -7.39
CA ALA A 331 19.33 12.03 -8.12
C ALA A 331 19.09 12.24 -9.63
N ALA A 332 18.17 11.48 -10.23
CA ALA A 332 17.81 11.63 -11.64
C ALA A 332 17.16 13.00 -11.93
N MET A 333 16.23 13.43 -11.08
CA MET A 333 15.59 14.75 -11.22
C MET A 333 16.60 15.89 -11.08
N ASP A 334 17.49 15.81 -10.08
CA ASP A 334 18.41 16.91 -9.78
C ASP A 334 19.64 16.97 -10.72
N THR A 335 19.98 15.87 -11.42
CA THR A 335 21.23 15.79 -12.20
C THR A 335 21.07 15.49 -13.68
N ALA A 336 19.95 14.87 -14.08
CA ALA A 336 19.69 14.41 -15.44
C ALA A 336 18.40 14.97 -16.06
N GLY A 337 17.71 15.88 -15.37
CA GLY A 337 16.51 16.53 -15.90
C GLY A 337 15.28 15.62 -15.96
N ALA A 338 15.27 14.53 -15.18
CA ALA A 338 14.07 13.71 -15.04
C ALA A 338 12.94 14.49 -14.35
N ALA A 339 11.70 14.08 -14.60
CA ALA A 339 10.52 14.63 -13.96
C ALA A 339 9.76 13.54 -13.19
N PRO A 340 9.07 13.90 -12.09
CA PRO A 340 8.11 13.00 -11.46
C PRO A 340 6.89 12.83 -12.38
N GLY A 341 6.29 11.65 -12.35
CA GLY A 341 5.10 11.32 -13.10
C GLY A 341 4.24 10.30 -12.35
N LEU A 342 3.09 9.98 -12.95
CA LEU A 342 2.12 9.03 -12.42
C LEU A 342 1.75 8.01 -13.49
N ASP A 343 1.87 6.73 -13.13
CA ASP A 343 1.30 5.60 -13.84
C ASP A 343 0.12 5.06 -13.04
N TRP A 344 -1.07 4.98 -13.65
CA TRP A 344 -2.29 4.59 -12.91
C TRP A 344 -2.26 3.18 -12.34
N LEU A 345 -1.41 2.29 -12.87
CA LEU A 345 -1.32 0.91 -12.44
C LEU A 345 -0.13 0.62 -11.54
N ASP A 346 0.96 1.35 -11.74
CA ASP A 346 2.22 1.15 -11.03
C ASP A 346 2.51 2.24 -9.99
N GLY A 347 1.79 3.37 -10.04
CA GLY A 347 1.92 4.51 -9.14
C GLY A 347 3.00 5.50 -9.60
N PRO A 348 3.78 6.08 -8.66
CA PRO A 348 4.88 6.98 -8.95
C PRO A 348 5.82 6.46 -10.04
N SER A 349 6.09 7.28 -11.06
CA SER A 349 6.94 6.92 -12.19
C SER A 349 7.95 8.01 -12.50
N LEU A 350 9.19 7.64 -12.83
CA LEU A 350 10.21 8.58 -13.28
C LEU A 350 10.12 8.78 -14.80
N LEU A 351 10.11 10.03 -15.26
CA LEU A 351 9.99 10.38 -16.68
C LEU A 351 11.26 11.06 -17.20
N PHE A 352 11.70 10.68 -18.40
CA PHE A 352 12.71 11.38 -19.20
C PHE A 352 12.06 11.80 -20.52
N ASP A 353 12.08 13.09 -20.84
CA ASP A 353 11.42 13.66 -22.03
C ASP A 353 9.95 13.21 -22.19
N GLY A 354 9.24 13.04 -21.08
CA GLY A 354 7.85 12.57 -21.03
C GLY A 354 7.66 11.05 -21.18
N ALA A 355 8.74 10.29 -21.40
CA ALA A 355 8.71 8.82 -21.46
C ALA A 355 9.11 8.20 -20.12
N ARG A 356 8.43 7.12 -19.73
CA ARG A 356 8.73 6.39 -18.49
C ARG A 356 10.10 5.70 -18.57
N ALA A 357 10.88 5.86 -17.50
CA ALA A 357 12.14 5.16 -17.36
C ALA A 357 11.90 3.65 -17.16
N ALA A 358 12.49 2.83 -18.03
CA ALA A 358 12.48 1.37 -17.92
C ALA A 358 13.61 0.88 -16.99
N ASP A 359 13.55 -0.39 -16.59
CA ASP A 359 14.66 -1.14 -15.96
C ASP A 359 15.20 -0.64 -14.60
N LEU A 360 14.61 0.41 -14.02
CA LEU A 360 14.99 0.89 -12.69
C LEU A 360 14.71 -0.17 -11.60
N ALA A 361 13.49 -0.72 -11.57
CA ALA A 361 13.06 -1.68 -10.57
C ALA A 361 13.97 -2.94 -10.50
N PRO A 362 14.23 -3.67 -11.62
CA PRO A 362 15.13 -4.81 -11.57
C PRO A 362 16.57 -4.43 -11.21
N SER A 363 17.04 -3.23 -11.59
CA SER A 363 18.38 -2.75 -11.24
C SER A 363 18.56 -2.47 -9.74
N VAL A 364 17.55 -1.87 -9.10
CA VAL A 364 17.56 -1.65 -7.64
C VAL A 364 17.44 -2.98 -6.90
N LEU A 365 16.62 -3.90 -7.39
CA LEU A 365 16.45 -5.21 -6.77
C LEU A 365 17.78 -6.00 -6.75
N SER A 366 18.53 -5.98 -7.86
CA SER A 366 19.86 -6.60 -7.92
C SER A 366 20.80 -6.04 -6.84
N LEU A 367 20.80 -4.72 -6.62
CA LEU A 367 21.59 -4.11 -5.55
C LEU A 367 21.13 -4.56 -4.14
N VAL A 368 19.82 -4.64 -3.91
CA VAL A 368 19.26 -5.00 -2.59
C VAL A 368 19.53 -6.47 -2.24
N GLU A 369 19.34 -7.36 -3.21
CA GLU A 369 19.42 -8.80 -2.99
C GLU A 369 20.85 -9.33 -3.05
N SER A 370 21.65 -8.86 -4.02
CA SER A 370 23.00 -9.40 -4.24
C SER A 370 24.13 -8.45 -3.83
N GLY A 371 23.81 -7.20 -3.48
CA GLY A 371 24.82 -6.15 -3.29
C GLY A 371 25.49 -5.69 -4.58
N ASP A 372 25.10 -6.21 -5.75
CA ASP A 372 25.68 -5.84 -7.03
C ASP A 372 25.18 -4.46 -7.51
N PRO A 373 26.05 -3.43 -7.58
CA PRO A 373 25.65 -2.13 -8.10
C PRO A 373 25.74 -2.04 -9.62
N GLY A 374 26.24 -3.08 -10.31
CA GLY A 374 26.55 -3.06 -11.74
C GLY A 374 25.38 -2.66 -12.63
N PRO A 375 24.22 -3.34 -12.55
CA PRO A 375 23.04 -2.99 -13.34
C PRO A 375 22.59 -1.55 -13.11
N LEU A 376 22.52 -1.11 -11.84
CA LEU A 376 22.10 0.23 -11.49
C LEU A 376 23.11 1.30 -11.96
N ARG A 377 24.41 1.04 -11.85
CA ARG A 377 25.46 1.96 -12.34
C ARG A 377 25.44 2.09 -13.86
N ALA A 378 25.23 0.99 -14.59
CA ALA A 378 25.08 1.02 -16.04
C ALA A 378 23.85 1.85 -16.43
N TRP A 379 22.69 1.55 -15.84
CA TRP A 379 21.45 2.29 -16.06
C TRP A 379 21.59 3.79 -15.79
N MET A 380 22.22 4.17 -14.68
CA MET A 380 22.47 5.58 -14.36
C MET A 380 23.40 6.26 -15.38
N THR A 381 24.43 5.56 -15.84
CA THR A 381 25.40 6.09 -16.81
C THR A 381 24.73 6.37 -18.15
N ASP A 382 23.90 5.44 -18.62
CA ASP A 382 23.16 5.57 -19.88
C ASP A 382 22.20 6.78 -19.88
N LEU A 383 21.63 7.08 -18.70
CA LEU A 383 20.72 8.21 -18.50
C LEU A 383 21.42 9.50 -18.03
N GLY A 384 22.76 9.49 -17.91
CA GLY A 384 23.55 10.66 -17.50
C GLY A 384 23.36 11.10 -16.04
N ILE A 385 22.85 10.23 -15.18
CA ILE A 385 22.63 10.50 -13.75
C ILE A 385 23.98 10.55 -13.03
N ARG A 386 24.18 11.57 -12.18
CA ARG A 386 25.46 11.84 -11.50
C ARG A 386 25.34 11.51 -10.00
N PRO A 387 25.61 10.27 -9.57
CA PRO A 387 25.38 9.84 -8.18
C PRO A 387 26.23 10.58 -7.15
N GLU A 388 27.33 11.18 -7.55
CA GLU A 388 28.25 11.94 -6.71
C GLU A 388 27.80 13.38 -6.44
N LYS A 389 26.82 13.90 -7.20
CA LYS A 389 26.30 15.25 -6.97
C LYS A 389 25.33 15.25 -5.78
N PRO A 390 25.32 16.32 -4.97
CA PRO A 390 24.39 16.45 -3.87
C PRO A 390 22.96 16.57 -4.40
N VAL A 391 22.04 15.87 -3.72
CA VAL A 391 20.61 15.88 -3.99
C VAL A 391 19.93 16.86 -3.04
N ARG A 392 18.92 17.58 -3.51
CA ARG A 392 18.11 18.47 -2.67
C ARG A 392 17.11 17.63 -1.90
N LEU A 393 17.17 17.65 -0.58
CA LEU A 393 16.23 16.96 0.29
C LEU A 393 15.40 17.98 1.07
N VAL A 394 14.25 17.55 1.60
CA VAL A 394 13.30 18.38 2.36
C VAL A 394 13.76 18.58 3.79
#